data_AF-A0A7S2SDW3-F1
#
_entry.id   AF-A0A7S2SDW3-F1
#
_cell.length_a   1.000
_cell.length_b   1.000
_cell.length_c   1.000
_cell.angle_alpha   90.00
_cell.angle_beta   90.00
_cell.angle_gamma   90.00
#
_symmetry.space_group_name_H-M   'P 1'
#
loop_
_entity.id
_entity.type
_entity.pdbx_description
1 polymer ?
#
loop_
_entity_poly.entity_id
_entity_poly.type
_entity_poly.pdbx_seq_one_letter_code
_entity_poly.pdbx_strand_id
1 'polypeptide(L)'
;MAIAQGDVVGEAYTRIDGDPSVLGDLLRRDDLPVDALMALEPEVVSSLALLVAQAVGSGIDYAELGQGWDHPTAKTAYRKAEGRSFMHPASVARQDRSREDLGAVAMSLPSAAPETQRDLLVQAFLREIGVDAEAAQGWDGDFKAVHQALRAELVLPLRSLNEGRRSMYTTFNGHALPGDKISALVDELLQVLVEGHFKDWRYTNPVGRAQLHGLSDHQVAVWKEASRTVLGNLVVHEDEEDELGFFWATKIGGPSHGFDIEGQCLLPLIANARHKVVLVSDPAWPFHPTGRAHLRLLFTAEGNRPLLWLEVVNQDFVAQVDSRRYIESAVRHAILKSDRMGIPLSLESHLESLASSIVSRPNSVKQVQDKLVLRPSKAVVEASDYLSHKHDWVQLSTEVSPAIRRVLYTPQLKSKEAPADFGQGDL
;
A
#
# COMPACT_ATOMS: atom_id res chain seq x y z
N MET A 1 -2.71 29.10 -39.59
CA MET A 1 -1.90 28.32 -38.62
C MET A 1 -2.71 27.10 -38.24
N ALA A 2 -2.25 25.93 -38.66
CA ALA A 2 -2.98 24.67 -38.54
C ALA A 2 -3.03 24.20 -37.09
N ILE A 3 -4.22 23.81 -36.64
CA ILE A 3 -4.47 23.06 -35.42
C ILE A 3 -4.12 21.62 -35.76
N ALA A 4 -2.99 21.13 -35.24
CA ALA A 4 -2.55 19.76 -35.44
C ALA A 4 -3.10 18.88 -34.32
N GLN A 5 -3.92 17.92 -34.75
CA GLN A 5 -4.30 16.64 -34.15
C GLN A 5 -3.50 16.24 -32.90
N GLY A 6 -4.21 16.22 -31.76
CA GLY A 6 -3.75 15.65 -30.50
C GLY A 6 -4.91 14.98 -29.76
N ASP A 7 -5.79 14.27 -30.47
CA ASP A 7 -6.95 13.59 -29.89
C ASP A 7 -7.04 12.16 -30.42
N VAL A 8 -6.31 11.23 -29.79
CA VAL A 8 -6.67 9.78 -29.68
C VAL A 8 -6.01 9.09 -28.47
N VAL A 9 -4.95 9.63 -27.86
CA VAL A 9 -4.17 8.89 -26.82
C VAL A 9 -4.67 9.15 -25.38
N GLY A 10 -5.66 10.03 -25.18
CA GLY A 10 -6.03 10.54 -23.85
C GLY A 10 -7.12 9.80 -23.07
N GLU A 11 -8.03 9.08 -23.74
CA GLU A 11 -9.21 8.50 -23.07
C GLU A 11 -9.11 6.98 -22.82
N ALA A 12 -8.38 6.24 -23.66
CA ALA A 12 -8.31 4.77 -23.55
C ALA A 12 -7.58 4.23 -22.31
N TYR A 13 -6.70 5.04 -21.68
CA TYR A 13 -5.81 4.58 -20.59
C TYR A 13 -6.28 4.95 -19.18
N THR A 14 -7.50 5.51 -19.05
CA THR A 14 -8.05 5.92 -17.74
C THR A 14 -8.87 4.86 -17.03
N ARG A 15 -9.14 3.72 -17.68
CA ARG A 15 -9.86 2.58 -17.09
C ARG A 15 -9.07 1.30 -17.25
N ILE A 16 -8.21 1.00 -16.28
CA ILE A 16 -7.88 -0.40 -16.01
C ILE A 16 -9.07 -1.01 -15.22
N ASP A 17 -10.28 -0.91 -15.77
CA ASP A 17 -11.50 -1.45 -15.13
C ASP A 17 -11.67 -2.95 -15.45
N GLY A 18 -10.63 -3.57 -16.02
CA GLY A 18 -10.69 -4.93 -16.55
C GLY A 18 -11.60 -5.05 -17.76
N ASP A 19 -11.71 -4.00 -18.58
CA ASP A 19 -12.49 -4.01 -19.83
C ASP A 19 -11.89 -5.06 -20.79
N PRO A 20 -12.60 -6.15 -21.10
CA PRO A 20 -12.07 -7.22 -21.94
C PRO A 20 -11.80 -6.79 -23.38
N SER A 21 -12.42 -5.70 -23.85
CA SER A 21 -12.23 -5.21 -25.22
C SER A 21 -10.78 -4.81 -25.51
N VAL A 22 -9.99 -4.50 -24.47
CA VAL A 22 -8.57 -4.14 -24.61
C VAL A 22 -7.65 -5.35 -24.80
N LEU A 23 -8.15 -6.58 -24.61
CA LEU A 23 -7.32 -7.79 -24.67
C LEU A 23 -6.71 -8.01 -26.07
N GLY A 24 -7.47 -7.80 -27.14
CA GLY A 24 -6.98 -7.96 -28.52
C GLY A 24 -5.82 -7.02 -28.83
N ASP A 25 -5.98 -5.75 -28.48
CA ASP A 25 -4.99 -4.71 -28.72
C ASP A 25 -3.70 -4.93 -27.91
N LEU A 26 -3.84 -5.23 -26.62
CA LEU A 26 -2.68 -5.44 -25.74
C LEU A 26 -1.93 -6.74 -26.07
N LEU A 27 -2.66 -7.80 -26.37
CA LEU A 27 -2.07 -9.09 -26.75
C LEU A 27 -1.58 -9.11 -28.21
N ARG A 28 -1.96 -8.13 -29.04
CA ARG A 28 -1.63 -8.06 -30.47
C ARG A 28 -1.97 -9.35 -31.21
N ARG A 29 -3.17 -9.85 -30.94
CA ARG A 29 -3.67 -11.13 -31.46
C ARG A 29 -5.05 -10.98 -32.06
N ASP A 30 -5.13 -11.15 -33.37
CA ASP A 30 -6.40 -11.16 -34.11
C ASP A 30 -7.15 -12.50 -33.96
N ASP A 31 -6.47 -13.53 -33.45
CA ASP A 31 -6.99 -14.90 -33.32
C ASP A 31 -7.58 -15.20 -31.93
N LEU A 32 -7.68 -14.19 -31.05
CA LEU A 32 -8.29 -14.39 -29.74
C LEU A 32 -9.77 -14.78 -29.88
N PRO A 33 -10.25 -15.79 -29.15
CA PRO A 33 -11.64 -16.19 -29.17
C PRO A 33 -12.48 -15.24 -28.30
N VAL A 34 -12.59 -13.97 -28.70
CA VAL A 34 -13.20 -12.89 -27.90
C VAL A 34 -14.61 -13.26 -27.44
N ASP A 35 -15.46 -13.77 -28.34
CA ASP A 35 -16.82 -14.18 -27.97
C ASP A 35 -16.84 -15.30 -26.90
N ALA A 36 -15.88 -16.22 -26.96
CA ALA A 36 -15.78 -17.31 -25.99
C ALA A 36 -15.20 -16.82 -24.65
N LEU A 37 -14.26 -15.88 -24.68
CA LEU A 37 -13.75 -15.20 -23.49
C LEU A 37 -14.85 -14.39 -22.80
N MET A 38 -15.68 -13.68 -23.56
CA MET A 38 -16.80 -12.90 -23.04
C MET A 38 -17.93 -13.76 -22.44
N ALA A 39 -17.94 -15.06 -22.74
CA ALA A 39 -18.88 -16.02 -22.15
C ALA A 39 -18.41 -16.58 -20.79
N LEU A 40 -17.18 -16.28 -20.35
CA LEU A 40 -16.64 -16.70 -19.06
C LEU A 40 -17.22 -15.90 -17.89
N GLU A 41 -16.94 -16.32 -16.66
CA GLU A 41 -17.29 -15.56 -15.46
C GLU A 41 -16.65 -14.15 -15.51
N PRO A 42 -17.41 -13.07 -15.20
CA PRO A 42 -16.89 -11.70 -15.31
C PRO A 42 -15.58 -11.44 -14.55
N GLU A 43 -15.41 -12.06 -13.38
CA GLU A 43 -14.17 -11.93 -12.58
C GLU A 43 -12.97 -12.59 -13.27
N VAL A 44 -13.16 -13.70 -13.97
CA VAL A 44 -12.09 -14.39 -14.74
C VAL A 44 -11.63 -13.48 -15.89
N VAL A 45 -12.58 -12.91 -16.65
CA VAL A 45 -12.24 -12.02 -17.77
C VAL A 45 -11.59 -10.73 -17.27
N SER A 46 -12.14 -10.15 -16.20
CA SER A 46 -11.60 -8.94 -15.58
C SER A 46 -10.18 -9.17 -15.04
N SER A 47 -9.93 -10.29 -14.35
CA SER A 47 -8.59 -10.69 -13.88
C SER A 47 -7.60 -10.81 -15.03
N LEU A 48 -7.97 -11.48 -16.13
CA LEU A 48 -7.11 -11.59 -17.30
C LEU A 48 -6.78 -10.20 -17.88
N ALA A 49 -7.79 -9.34 -18.06
CA ALA A 49 -7.60 -7.99 -18.59
C ALA A 49 -6.71 -7.13 -17.68
N LEU A 50 -6.91 -7.17 -16.36
CA LEU A 50 -6.08 -6.49 -15.37
C LEU A 50 -4.63 -6.98 -15.40
N LEU A 51 -4.43 -8.30 -15.48
CA LEU A 51 -3.10 -8.92 -15.52
C LEU A 51 -2.37 -8.53 -16.80
N VAL A 52 -3.03 -8.63 -17.96
CA VAL A 52 -2.47 -8.23 -19.26
C VAL A 52 -2.12 -6.74 -19.27
N ALA A 53 -3.01 -5.87 -18.79
CA ALA A 53 -2.75 -4.43 -18.72
C ALA A 53 -1.49 -4.11 -17.90
N GLN A 54 -1.33 -4.72 -16.74
CA GLN A 54 -0.20 -4.46 -15.86
C GLN A 54 1.10 -5.11 -16.34
N ALA A 55 1.04 -6.35 -16.84
CA ALA A 55 2.21 -7.12 -17.26
C ALA A 55 2.73 -6.72 -18.64
N VAL A 56 1.84 -6.47 -19.60
CA VAL A 56 2.18 -6.14 -20.99
C VAL A 56 2.20 -4.63 -21.21
N GLY A 57 1.19 -3.91 -20.72
CA GLY A 57 1.08 -2.46 -20.90
C GLY A 57 2.10 -1.67 -20.09
N SER A 58 2.38 -2.13 -18.86
CA SER A 58 3.26 -1.43 -17.91
C SER A 58 4.34 -2.35 -17.33
N GLY A 59 4.73 -3.43 -18.02
CA GLY A 59 5.71 -4.38 -17.50
C GLY A 59 7.10 -3.77 -17.36
N ILE A 60 7.67 -3.76 -16.15
CA ILE A 60 9.09 -3.45 -15.90
C ILE A 60 9.83 -4.74 -15.58
N ASP A 61 11.07 -4.88 -16.05
CA ASP A 61 11.98 -5.98 -15.71
C ASP A 61 12.88 -5.59 -14.53
N TYR A 62 12.38 -5.74 -13.29
CA TYR A 62 13.13 -5.34 -12.10
C TYR A 62 14.33 -6.25 -11.82
N ALA A 63 14.33 -7.49 -12.34
CA ALA A 63 15.46 -8.39 -12.23
C ALA A 63 16.71 -7.84 -12.94
N GLU A 64 16.54 -7.24 -14.12
CA GLU A 64 17.62 -6.64 -14.89
C GLU A 64 17.90 -5.18 -14.45
N LEU A 65 16.86 -4.37 -14.26
CA LEU A 65 17.02 -2.93 -13.97
C LEU A 65 17.37 -2.65 -12.51
N GLY A 66 16.93 -3.50 -11.58
CA GLY A 66 16.99 -3.26 -10.13
C GLY A 66 16.02 -2.18 -9.64
N GLN A 67 15.96 -1.96 -8.33
CA GLN A 67 15.08 -0.94 -7.73
C GLN A 67 15.68 0.48 -7.87
N GLY A 68 16.98 0.69 -7.94
CA GLY A 68 17.56 2.06 -8.00
C GLY A 68 17.50 2.77 -9.37
N TRP A 69 16.76 2.25 -10.34
CA TRP A 69 16.74 2.76 -11.71
C TRP A 69 15.79 3.97 -11.87
N ASP A 70 15.78 4.60 -13.06
CA ASP A 70 14.91 5.73 -13.44
C ASP A 70 13.43 5.29 -13.61
N HIS A 71 12.84 4.83 -12.52
CA HIS A 71 11.46 4.34 -12.43
C HIS A 71 10.47 5.47 -12.18
N PRO A 72 9.18 5.28 -12.52
CA PRO A 72 8.16 6.32 -12.32
C PRO A 72 7.97 6.66 -10.84
N THR A 73 7.74 7.93 -10.53
CA THR A 73 7.64 8.40 -9.14
C THR A 73 6.21 8.43 -8.59
N ALA A 74 5.19 8.23 -9.43
CA ALA A 74 3.78 8.30 -9.06
C ALA A 74 2.98 7.17 -9.71
N LYS A 75 1.92 6.70 -9.02
CA LYS A 75 1.04 5.61 -9.52
C LYS A 75 0.46 5.91 -10.90
N THR A 76 0.07 7.16 -11.17
CA THR A 76 -0.48 7.56 -12.47
C THR A 76 0.52 7.40 -13.61
N ALA A 77 1.82 7.58 -13.36
CA ALA A 77 2.85 7.37 -14.37
C ALA A 77 3.00 5.89 -14.71
N TYR A 78 2.83 4.97 -13.74
CA TYR A 78 2.76 3.53 -14.04
C TYR A 78 1.59 3.17 -14.93
N ARG A 79 0.40 3.70 -14.64
CA ARG A 79 -0.80 3.44 -15.46
C ARG A 79 -0.64 3.91 -16.90
N LYS A 80 0.09 5.00 -17.09
CA LYS A 80 0.36 5.57 -18.43
C LYS A 80 1.61 4.98 -19.09
N ALA A 81 2.31 4.07 -18.42
CA ALA A 81 3.65 3.60 -18.82
C ALA A 81 4.62 4.76 -19.13
N GLU A 82 4.54 5.85 -18.35
CA GLU A 82 5.41 7.02 -18.47
C GLU A 82 6.70 6.80 -17.66
N GLY A 83 7.83 6.69 -18.36
CA GLY A 83 9.14 6.54 -17.72
C GLY A 83 10.12 5.82 -18.62
N ARG A 84 11.41 5.97 -18.36
CA ARG A 84 12.44 5.30 -19.19
C ARG A 84 12.45 3.79 -18.98
N SER A 85 11.93 3.30 -17.85
CA SER A 85 12.06 1.89 -17.44
C SER A 85 11.17 0.99 -18.29
N PHE A 86 10.00 1.49 -18.71
CA PHE A 86 9.10 0.79 -19.64
C PHE A 86 9.70 0.63 -21.03
N MET A 87 10.48 1.62 -21.48
CA MET A 87 11.09 1.65 -22.81
C MET A 87 12.46 0.94 -22.85
N HIS A 88 12.97 0.50 -21.70
CA HIS A 88 14.24 -0.20 -21.65
C HIS A 88 14.17 -1.52 -22.41
N PRO A 89 15.18 -1.91 -23.21
CA PRO A 89 15.14 -3.14 -24.00
C PRO A 89 14.79 -4.40 -23.20
N ALA A 90 15.26 -4.52 -21.96
CA ALA A 90 14.93 -5.64 -21.09
C ALA A 90 13.43 -5.68 -20.71
N SER A 91 12.86 -4.54 -20.33
CA SER A 91 11.43 -4.41 -20.03
C SER A 91 10.57 -4.69 -21.26
N VAL A 92 10.96 -4.19 -22.45
CA VAL A 92 10.26 -4.49 -23.71
C VAL A 92 10.31 -5.99 -24.01
N ALA A 93 11.48 -6.62 -23.90
CA ALA A 93 11.62 -8.06 -24.11
C ALA A 93 10.78 -8.86 -23.10
N ARG A 94 10.64 -8.38 -21.86
CA ARG A 94 9.75 -8.99 -20.88
C ARG A 94 8.28 -8.82 -21.25
N GLN A 95 7.84 -7.61 -21.59
CA GLN A 95 6.46 -7.35 -22.02
C GLN A 95 6.07 -8.24 -23.21
N ASP A 96 7.00 -8.46 -24.14
CA ASP A 96 6.80 -9.37 -25.27
C ASP A 96 6.61 -10.82 -24.82
N ARG A 97 7.44 -11.32 -23.88
CA ARG A 97 7.25 -12.65 -23.29
C ARG A 97 5.91 -12.77 -22.55
N SER A 98 5.58 -11.79 -21.71
CA SER A 98 4.28 -11.74 -21.02
C SER A 98 3.12 -11.73 -22.00
N ARG A 99 3.26 -11.06 -23.15
CA ARG A 99 2.23 -11.05 -24.21
C ARG A 99 2.00 -12.44 -24.80
N GLU A 100 3.08 -13.16 -25.09
CA GLU A 100 3.00 -14.53 -25.61
C GLU A 100 2.38 -15.48 -24.58
N ASP A 101 2.90 -15.47 -23.35
CA ASP A 101 2.47 -16.35 -22.26
C ASP A 101 1.01 -16.10 -21.86
N LEU A 102 0.63 -14.84 -21.65
CA LEU A 102 -0.76 -14.47 -21.30
C LEU A 102 -1.70 -14.66 -22.49
N GLY A 103 -1.21 -14.53 -23.72
CA GLY A 103 -1.95 -14.91 -24.93
C GLY A 103 -2.28 -16.40 -24.93
N ALA A 104 -1.32 -17.27 -24.57
CA ALA A 104 -1.56 -18.71 -24.45
C ALA A 104 -2.56 -19.05 -23.33
N VAL A 105 -2.49 -18.35 -22.20
CA VAL A 105 -3.49 -18.46 -21.12
C VAL A 105 -4.87 -18.08 -21.65
N ALA A 106 -5.01 -16.92 -22.31
CA ALA A 106 -6.26 -16.44 -22.88
C ALA A 106 -6.89 -17.45 -23.86
N MET A 107 -6.08 -18.06 -24.74
CA MET A 107 -6.56 -19.10 -25.66
C MET A 107 -7.07 -20.37 -24.95
N SER A 108 -6.53 -20.68 -23.77
CA SER A 108 -6.84 -21.90 -23.03
C SER A 108 -8.09 -21.77 -22.15
N LEU A 109 -8.39 -20.56 -21.64
CA LEU A 109 -9.48 -20.34 -20.69
C LEU A 109 -10.86 -20.83 -21.17
N PRO A 110 -11.32 -20.56 -22.42
CA PRO A 110 -12.66 -20.96 -22.85
C PRO A 110 -12.90 -22.47 -22.85
N SER A 111 -11.84 -23.28 -22.95
CA SER A 111 -11.93 -24.74 -22.97
C SER A 111 -11.67 -25.37 -21.60
N ALA A 112 -11.18 -24.61 -20.63
CA ALA A 112 -10.89 -25.09 -19.30
C ALA A 112 -12.15 -25.17 -18.43
N ALA A 113 -12.17 -26.09 -17.47
CA ALA A 113 -13.20 -26.11 -16.42
C ALA A 113 -13.07 -24.86 -15.52
N PRO A 114 -14.16 -24.38 -14.88
CA PRO A 114 -14.13 -23.14 -14.10
C PRO A 114 -13.02 -23.06 -13.03
N GLU A 115 -12.80 -24.11 -12.24
CA GLU A 115 -11.72 -24.10 -11.24
C GLU A 115 -10.34 -24.07 -11.91
N THR A 116 -10.16 -24.77 -13.03
CA THR A 116 -8.92 -24.71 -13.80
C THR A 116 -8.67 -23.34 -14.41
N GLN A 117 -9.72 -22.58 -14.79
CA GLN A 117 -9.58 -21.20 -15.26
C GLN A 117 -8.97 -20.30 -14.17
N ARG A 118 -9.49 -20.44 -12.95
CA ARG A 118 -9.00 -19.72 -11.76
C ARG A 118 -7.55 -20.07 -11.46
N ASP A 119 -7.23 -21.36 -11.43
CA ASP A 119 -5.86 -21.85 -11.22
C ASP A 119 -4.89 -21.30 -12.27
N LEU A 120 -5.29 -21.31 -13.55
CA LEU A 120 -4.45 -20.77 -14.63
C LEU A 120 -4.12 -19.29 -14.41
N LEU A 121 -5.08 -18.49 -13.94
CA LEU A 121 -4.86 -17.07 -13.66
C LEU A 121 -4.01 -16.84 -12.41
N VAL A 122 -4.17 -17.64 -11.36
CA VAL A 122 -3.28 -17.62 -10.18
C VAL A 122 -1.84 -17.93 -10.59
N GLN A 123 -1.63 -18.98 -11.38
CA GLN A 123 -0.30 -19.36 -11.86
C GLN A 123 0.31 -18.32 -12.81
N ALA A 124 -0.51 -17.69 -13.67
CA ALA A 124 -0.08 -16.59 -14.52
C ALA A 124 0.35 -15.38 -13.68
N PHE A 125 -0.43 -15.02 -12.65
CA PHE A 125 -0.10 -13.93 -11.75
C PHE A 125 1.23 -14.17 -11.01
N LEU A 126 1.40 -15.36 -10.42
CA LEU A 126 2.65 -15.75 -9.72
C LEU A 126 3.88 -15.62 -10.62
N ARG A 127 3.80 -16.12 -11.85
CA ARG A 127 4.86 -15.99 -12.86
C ARG A 127 5.14 -14.52 -13.18
N GLU A 128 4.10 -13.71 -13.34
CA GLU A 128 4.24 -12.29 -13.69
C GLU A 128 4.88 -11.47 -12.56
N ILE A 129 4.68 -11.83 -11.30
CA ILE A 129 5.40 -11.20 -10.18
C ILE A 129 6.79 -11.82 -9.93
N GLY A 130 7.23 -12.73 -10.81
CA GLY A 130 8.56 -13.35 -10.79
C GLY A 130 8.72 -14.49 -9.78
N VAL A 131 7.63 -15.05 -9.26
CA VAL A 131 7.72 -16.18 -8.32
C VAL A 131 8.03 -17.45 -9.10
N ASP A 132 9.11 -18.13 -8.70
CA ASP A 132 9.49 -19.42 -9.28
C ASP A 132 8.45 -20.50 -8.95
N ALA A 133 8.14 -21.35 -9.92
CA ALA A 133 7.18 -22.44 -9.74
C ALA A 133 7.56 -23.42 -8.62
N GLU A 134 8.86 -23.62 -8.39
CA GLU A 134 9.38 -24.42 -7.27
C GLU A 134 9.13 -23.72 -5.92
N ALA A 135 9.31 -22.41 -5.85
CA ALA A 135 9.05 -21.63 -4.64
C ALA A 135 7.55 -21.59 -4.28
N ALA A 136 6.70 -21.53 -5.29
CA ALA A 136 5.23 -21.59 -5.14
C ALA A 136 4.70 -23.01 -4.86
N GLN A 137 5.56 -24.04 -4.83
CA GLN A 137 5.11 -25.41 -4.63
C GLN A 137 4.47 -25.57 -3.24
N GLY A 138 3.17 -25.88 -3.23
CA GLY A 138 2.40 -26.07 -2.01
C GLY A 138 1.74 -24.81 -1.45
N TRP A 139 1.82 -23.68 -2.16
CA TRP A 139 0.99 -22.50 -1.85
C TRP A 139 -0.46 -22.79 -2.23
N ASP A 140 -1.39 -22.37 -1.37
CA ASP A 140 -2.84 -22.55 -1.60
C ASP A 140 -3.44 -21.27 -2.19
N GLY A 141 -3.09 -20.99 -3.46
CA GLY A 141 -3.43 -19.72 -4.07
C GLY A 141 -4.94 -19.51 -4.24
N ASP A 142 -5.46 -18.44 -3.65
CA ASP A 142 -6.87 -18.04 -3.74
C ASP A 142 -7.05 -17.08 -4.91
N PHE A 143 -7.85 -17.50 -5.89
CA PHE A 143 -8.20 -16.68 -7.05
C PHE A 143 -8.84 -15.34 -6.66
N LYS A 144 -9.67 -15.29 -5.62
CA LYS A 144 -10.31 -14.05 -5.17
C LYS A 144 -9.26 -13.06 -4.64
N ALA A 145 -8.29 -13.56 -3.89
CA ALA A 145 -7.17 -12.75 -3.39
C ALA A 145 -6.31 -12.21 -4.54
N VAL A 146 -6.01 -13.06 -5.54
CA VAL A 146 -5.32 -12.63 -6.76
C VAL A 146 -6.12 -11.59 -7.54
N HIS A 147 -7.44 -11.76 -7.67
CA HIS A 147 -8.31 -10.78 -8.31
C HIS A 147 -8.28 -9.43 -7.58
N GLN A 148 -8.35 -9.42 -6.24
CA GLN A 148 -8.21 -8.20 -5.43
C GLN A 148 -6.83 -7.55 -5.60
N ALA A 149 -5.75 -8.34 -5.60
CA ALA A 149 -4.40 -7.84 -5.85
C ALA A 149 -4.27 -7.21 -7.24
N LEU A 150 -4.90 -7.79 -8.26
CA LEU A 150 -4.96 -7.25 -9.61
C LEU A 150 -5.73 -5.93 -9.65
N ARG A 151 -6.87 -5.82 -8.98
CA ARG A 151 -7.66 -4.57 -8.86
C ARG A 151 -6.88 -3.47 -8.13
N ALA A 152 -6.10 -3.84 -7.12
CA ALA A 152 -5.20 -2.94 -6.41
C ALA A 152 -3.92 -2.59 -7.22
N GLU A 153 -3.77 -3.12 -8.44
CA GLU A 153 -2.64 -2.96 -9.34
C GLU A 153 -1.30 -3.46 -8.76
N LEU A 154 -1.29 -4.63 -8.14
CA LEU A 154 -0.12 -5.09 -7.39
C LEU A 154 0.94 -5.85 -8.21
N VAL A 155 0.77 -6.05 -9.52
CA VAL A 155 1.77 -6.79 -10.31
C VAL A 155 3.15 -6.13 -10.21
N LEU A 156 3.26 -4.81 -10.39
CA LEU A 156 4.55 -4.11 -10.35
C LEU A 156 5.13 -3.95 -8.94
N PRO A 157 4.35 -3.54 -7.91
CA PRO A 157 4.84 -3.53 -6.53
C PRO A 157 5.39 -4.89 -6.08
N LEU A 158 4.66 -5.99 -6.36
CA LEU A 158 5.07 -7.33 -5.93
C LEU A 158 6.26 -7.84 -6.75
N ARG A 159 6.28 -7.60 -8.06
CA ARG A 159 7.44 -7.91 -8.91
C ARG A 159 8.69 -7.19 -8.45
N SER A 160 8.61 -5.89 -8.17
CA SER A 160 9.74 -5.13 -7.63
C SER A 160 10.23 -5.69 -6.31
N LEU A 161 9.32 -5.99 -5.38
CA LEU A 161 9.70 -6.59 -4.09
C LEU A 161 10.40 -7.92 -4.28
N ASN A 162 9.92 -8.75 -5.21
CA ASN A 162 10.42 -10.09 -5.42
C ASN A 162 11.75 -10.13 -6.19
N GLU A 163 11.83 -9.43 -7.32
CA GLU A 163 13.00 -9.45 -8.19
C GLU A 163 14.09 -8.48 -7.68
N GLY A 164 13.67 -7.40 -7.03
CA GLY A 164 14.53 -6.35 -6.49
C GLY A 164 15.11 -6.63 -5.10
N ARG A 165 14.90 -7.83 -4.52
CA ARG A 165 15.32 -8.18 -3.15
C ARG A 165 16.76 -7.79 -2.82
N ARG A 166 17.69 -8.02 -3.75
CA ARG A 166 19.12 -7.72 -3.55
C ARG A 166 19.38 -6.23 -3.31
N SER A 167 18.59 -5.34 -3.92
CA SER A 167 18.68 -3.90 -3.69
C SER A 167 18.26 -3.52 -2.27
N MET A 168 17.42 -4.32 -1.62
CA MET A 168 16.97 -4.10 -0.25
C MET A 168 18.00 -4.54 0.81
N TYR A 169 19.13 -5.16 0.44
CA TYR A 169 20.12 -5.67 1.41
C TYR A 169 21.05 -4.57 1.93
N THR A 170 20.86 -3.35 1.48
CA THR A 170 21.62 -2.19 1.92
C THR A 170 20.65 -1.03 2.08
N THR A 171 20.82 -0.22 3.12
CA THR A 171 20.07 1.02 3.29
C THR A 171 20.53 2.08 2.29
N PHE A 172 19.78 3.17 2.15
CA PHE A 172 20.20 4.33 1.37
C PHE A 172 21.61 4.84 1.73
N ASN A 173 21.94 4.79 3.03
CA ASN A 173 23.22 5.24 3.56
C ASN A 173 24.34 4.17 3.45
N GLY A 174 24.12 3.07 2.74
CA GLY A 174 25.14 2.03 2.53
C GLY A 174 25.27 1.02 3.68
N HIS A 175 24.37 1.02 4.67
CA HIS A 175 24.45 0.07 5.78
C HIS A 175 23.87 -1.29 5.36
N ALA A 176 24.59 -2.37 5.63
CA ALA A 176 24.11 -3.71 5.34
C ALA A 176 22.86 -4.08 6.17
N LEU A 177 21.91 -4.74 5.50
CA LEU A 177 20.69 -5.31 6.06
C LEU A 177 20.73 -6.83 5.97
N PRO A 178 20.01 -7.57 6.83
CA PRO A 178 20.02 -9.04 6.83
C PRO A 178 19.24 -9.59 5.63
N GLY A 179 19.93 -9.79 4.50
CA GLY A 179 19.32 -10.16 3.22
C GLY A 179 18.61 -11.53 3.21
N ASP A 180 19.07 -12.46 4.03
CA ASP A 180 18.41 -13.75 4.28
C ASP A 180 17.02 -13.55 4.92
N LYS A 181 16.93 -12.66 5.92
CA LYS A 181 15.67 -12.32 6.58
C LYS A 181 14.74 -11.51 5.69
N ILE A 182 15.30 -10.61 4.86
CA ILE A 182 14.52 -9.89 3.84
C ILE A 182 13.90 -10.88 2.88
N SER A 183 14.70 -11.80 2.34
CA SER A 183 14.21 -12.79 1.38
C SER A 183 13.07 -13.61 1.96
N ALA A 184 13.28 -14.19 3.16
CA ALA A 184 12.26 -14.98 3.83
C ALA A 184 10.98 -14.18 4.12
N LEU A 185 11.11 -12.90 4.49
CA LEU A 185 9.96 -12.02 4.70
C LEU A 185 9.21 -11.75 3.38
N VAL A 186 9.92 -11.52 2.28
CA VAL A 186 9.29 -11.30 0.98
C VAL A 186 8.60 -12.58 0.51
N ASP A 187 9.21 -13.76 0.65
CA ASP A 187 8.56 -15.04 0.35
C ASP A 187 7.26 -15.21 1.15
N GLU A 188 7.33 -14.99 2.46
CA GLU A 188 6.16 -15.08 3.36
C GLU A 188 5.07 -14.06 2.96
N LEU A 189 5.44 -12.82 2.62
CA LEU A 189 4.52 -11.77 2.18
C LEU A 189 3.80 -12.13 0.87
N LEU A 190 4.53 -12.64 -0.12
CA LEU A 190 3.96 -13.03 -1.41
C LEU A 190 3.00 -14.21 -1.24
N GLN A 191 3.39 -15.20 -0.45
CA GLN A 191 2.56 -16.36 -0.16
C GLN A 191 1.24 -15.93 0.51
N VAL A 192 1.30 -15.23 1.64
CA VAL A 192 0.08 -14.88 2.38
C VAL A 192 -0.84 -13.93 1.61
N LEU A 193 -0.30 -13.15 0.67
CA LEU A 193 -1.12 -12.30 -0.20
C LEU A 193 -1.88 -13.14 -1.23
N VAL A 194 -1.19 -14.07 -1.89
CA VAL A 194 -1.81 -14.95 -2.89
C VAL A 194 -2.80 -15.93 -2.25
N GLU A 195 -2.57 -16.33 -1.00
CA GLU A 195 -3.49 -17.17 -0.21
C GLU A 195 -4.65 -16.38 0.45
N GLY A 196 -4.72 -15.06 0.27
CA GLY A 196 -5.83 -14.25 0.83
C GLY A 196 -5.77 -14.06 2.35
N HIS A 197 -4.58 -14.15 2.94
CA HIS A 197 -4.35 -14.06 4.38
C HIS A 197 -3.51 -12.85 4.81
N PHE A 198 -3.13 -11.96 3.88
CA PHE A 198 -2.21 -10.85 4.14
C PHE A 198 -2.59 -10.00 5.35
N LYS A 199 -3.81 -9.45 5.37
CA LYS A 199 -4.28 -8.60 6.48
C LYS A 199 -4.20 -9.33 7.82
N ASP A 200 -4.78 -10.53 7.90
CA ASP A 200 -4.80 -11.31 9.14
C ASP A 200 -3.39 -11.70 9.59
N TRP A 201 -2.54 -12.12 8.65
CA TRP A 201 -1.15 -12.46 8.89
C TRP A 201 -0.38 -11.31 9.55
N ARG A 202 -0.56 -10.06 9.08
CA ARG A 202 0.14 -8.89 9.65
C ARG A 202 -0.08 -8.77 11.14
N TYR A 203 -1.31 -9.03 11.59
CA TYR A 203 -1.69 -8.87 12.99
C TYR A 203 -1.53 -10.13 13.85
N THR A 204 -1.54 -11.31 13.22
CA THR A 204 -1.52 -12.59 13.93
C THR A 204 -0.16 -13.23 13.99
N ASN A 205 0.81 -12.84 13.15
CA ASN A 205 2.17 -13.37 13.25
C ASN A 205 2.83 -13.01 14.62
N PRO A 206 3.85 -13.77 15.08
CA PRO A 206 4.43 -13.57 16.40
C PRO A 206 4.93 -12.14 16.68
N VAL A 207 5.52 -11.49 15.67
CA VAL A 207 6.01 -10.11 15.80
C VAL A 207 4.84 -9.13 15.85
N GLY A 208 3.84 -9.27 14.99
CA GLY A 208 2.63 -8.46 14.98
C GLY A 208 1.88 -8.50 16.33
N ARG A 209 1.70 -9.70 16.89
CA ARG A 209 1.10 -9.87 18.23
C ARG A 209 1.94 -9.18 19.31
N ALA A 210 3.26 -9.31 19.25
CA ALA A 210 4.15 -8.62 20.19
C ALA A 210 4.10 -7.09 20.04
N GLN A 211 3.95 -6.57 18.82
CA GLN A 211 3.78 -5.14 18.57
C GLN A 211 2.48 -4.60 19.16
N LEU A 212 1.40 -5.38 19.16
CA LEU A 212 0.09 -4.98 19.70
C LEU A 212 -0.11 -5.29 21.19
N HIS A 213 0.82 -6.00 21.83
CA HIS A 213 0.71 -6.38 23.25
C HIS A 213 0.47 -5.18 24.19
N GLY A 214 -0.38 -5.34 25.20
CA GLY A 214 -0.75 -4.24 26.11
C GLY A 214 -1.91 -3.36 25.62
N LEU A 215 -2.42 -3.61 24.42
CA LEU A 215 -3.76 -3.15 24.03
C LEU A 215 -4.84 -4.10 24.56
N SER A 216 -6.05 -3.57 24.77
CA SER A 216 -7.25 -4.39 24.97
C SER A 216 -7.76 -4.97 23.65
N ASP A 217 -8.60 -6.01 23.72
CA ASP A 217 -9.21 -6.61 22.52
C ASP A 217 -10.02 -5.59 21.71
N HIS A 218 -10.73 -4.69 22.40
CA HIS A 218 -11.45 -3.57 21.76
C HIS A 218 -10.48 -2.66 20.99
N GLN A 219 -9.37 -2.27 21.61
CA GLN A 219 -8.37 -1.43 20.96
C GLN A 219 -7.74 -2.12 19.74
N VAL A 220 -7.45 -3.41 19.84
CA VAL A 220 -6.92 -4.20 18.71
C VAL A 220 -7.95 -4.27 17.58
N ALA A 221 -9.22 -4.51 17.90
CA ALA A 221 -10.29 -4.55 16.89
C ALA A 221 -10.41 -3.20 16.15
N VAL A 222 -10.49 -2.09 16.89
CA VAL A 222 -10.56 -0.74 16.29
C VAL A 222 -9.29 -0.42 15.49
N TRP A 223 -8.11 -0.84 15.96
CA TRP A 223 -6.87 -0.62 15.23
C TRP A 223 -6.86 -1.33 13.87
N LYS A 224 -7.29 -2.60 13.84
CA LYS A 224 -7.36 -3.40 12.61
C LYS A 224 -8.38 -2.86 11.61
N GLU A 225 -9.52 -2.38 12.10
CA GLU A 225 -10.59 -1.83 11.27
C GLU A 225 -10.11 -0.58 10.51
N ALA A 226 -10.36 -0.52 9.21
CA ALA A 226 -10.12 0.68 8.42
C ALA A 226 -11.11 1.77 8.84
N SER A 227 -10.64 3.01 8.99
CA SER A 227 -11.52 4.16 9.26
C SER A 227 -11.70 4.97 8.00
N ARG A 228 -12.85 5.65 7.88
CA ARG A 228 -13.14 6.58 6.80
C ARG A 228 -13.82 7.82 7.34
N THR A 229 -13.41 8.99 6.85
CA THR A 229 -13.93 10.31 7.26
C THR A 229 -13.99 11.24 6.07
N VAL A 230 -14.93 12.20 6.09
CA VAL A 230 -15.12 13.17 4.99
C VAL A 230 -14.95 14.59 5.53
N LEU A 231 -14.16 15.43 4.86
CA LEU A 231 -13.98 16.85 5.18
C LEU A 231 -14.14 17.73 3.94
N GLY A 232 -15.34 18.30 3.77
CA GLY A 232 -15.73 18.93 2.52
C GLY A 232 -15.75 17.89 1.40
N ASN A 233 -15.07 18.16 0.27
CA ASN A 233 -14.88 17.17 -0.80
C ASN A 233 -13.76 16.15 -0.57
N LEU A 234 -12.92 16.29 0.47
CA LEU A 234 -11.83 15.34 0.70
C LEU A 234 -12.34 14.11 1.45
N VAL A 235 -11.92 12.94 1.00
CA VAL A 235 -12.14 11.66 1.69
C VAL A 235 -10.82 11.22 2.30
N VAL A 236 -10.79 11.07 3.62
CA VAL A 236 -9.64 10.53 4.35
C VAL A 236 -9.95 9.14 4.84
N HIS A 237 -9.11 8.17 4.51
CA HIS A 237 -9.35 6.77 4.82
C HIS A 237 -8.07 6.03 5.17
N GLU A 238 -8.21 4.98 5.95
CA GLU A 238 -7.26 3.87 6.01
C GLU A 238 -7.70 2.87 4.96
N ASP A 239 -6.79 2.30 4.19
CA ASP A 239 -7.12 1.41 3.08
C ASP A 239 -8.06 0.24 3.48
N GLU A 240 -9.16 0.05 2.72
CA GLU A 240 -10.27 -0.86 3.08
C GLU A 240 -10.11 -2.28 2.50
N GLU A 241 -9.56 -2.41 1.28
CA GLU A 241 -9.40 -3.67 0.53
C GLU A 241 -8.21 -4.48 1.04
N ASP A 242 -8.35 -5.08 2.22
CA ASP A 242 -7.32 -5.94 2.83
C ASP A 242 -5.95 -5.28 3.02
N GLU A 243 -5.92 -3.94 3.07
CA GLU A 243 -4.72 -3.12 3.24
C GLU A 243 -3.73 -3.18 2.05
N LEU A 244 -4.20 -3.61 0.87
CA LEU A 244 -3.42 -3.74 -0.36
C LEU A 244 -2.94 -2.39 -0.93
N GLY A 245 -3.66 -1.30 -0.68
CA GLY A 245 -3.25 0.06 -1.01
C GLY A 245 -1.95 0.51 -0.32
N PHE A 246 -1.51 -0.17 0.75
CA PHE A 246 -0.25 0.16 1.42
C PHE A 246 0.97 -0.06 0.53
N PHE A 247 0.89 -0.96 -0.45
CA PHE A 247 1.96 -1.18 -1.44
C PHE A 247 2.22 0.05 -2.32
N TRP A 248 1.20 0.88 -2.52
CA TRP A 248 1.28 2.13 -3.28
C TRP A 248 1.53 3.35 -2.39
N ALA A 249 1.43 3.22 -1.08
CA ALA A 249 1.58 4.34 -0.16
C ALA A 249 2.97 4.98 -0.23
N THR A 250 4.01 4.27 -0.66
CA THR A 250 5.34 4.86 -0.84
C THR A 250 5.48 5.65 -2.14
N LYS A 251 4.46 5.66 -3.02
CA LYS A 251 4.45 6.47 -4.26
C LYS A 251 3.70 7.81 -4.13
N ILE A 252 3.31 8.19 -2.91
CA ILE A 252 2.66 9.47 -2.62
C ILE A 252 3.64 10.33 -1.82
N GLY A 253 3.84 11.61 -2.16
CA GLY A 253 4.99 12.38 -1.66
C GLY A 253 6.22 12.17 -2.52
N GLY A 254 7.15 13.10 -2.49
CA GLY A 254 8.27 13.21 -3.44
C GLY A 254 9.54 13.65 -2.72
N PRO A 255 10.74 13.46 -3.32
CA PRO A 255 11.06 12.34 -4.21
C PRO A 255 10.91 11.07 -3.38
N SER A 256 9.78 10.36 -3.50
CA SER A 256 9.54 9.23 -2.65
C SER A 256 10.38 8.06 -3.12
N HIS A 257 11.14 7.50 -2.20
CA HIS A 257 11.85 6.25 -2.42
C HIS A 257 10.82 5.11 -2.40
N GLY A 258 10.04 5.02 -3.47
CA GLY A 258 8.94 4.07 -3.62
C GLY A 258 9.39 2.61 -3.51
N PHE A 259 8.44 1.68 -3.68
CA PHE A 259 8.69 0.23 -3.63
C PHE A 259 9.79 -0.26 -4.59
N ASP A 260 10.15 0.54 -5.59
CA ASP A 260 11.20 0.30 -6.59
C ASP A 260 12.13 1.51 -6.69
N ILE A 261 12.52 2.10 -5.56
CA ILE A 261 13.72 2.95 -5.43
C ILE A 261 14.50 2.47 -4.21
N GLU A 262 13.81 2.42 -3.08
CA GLU A 262 14.27 1.82 -1.83
C GLU A 262 13.20 0.84 -1.34
N GLY A 263 13.12 -0.34 -1.95
CA GLY A 263 12.05 -1.30 -1.64
C GLY A 263 11.98 -1.66 -0.15
N GLN A 264 13.09 -1.56 0.58
CA GLN A 264 13.12 -1.83 2.02
C GLN A 264 12.24 -0.85 2.83
N CYS A 265 12.01 0.36 2.33
CA CYS A 265 11.17 1.38 2.97
C CYS A 265 9.68 1.01 2.96
N LEU A 266 9.27 0.12 2.05
CA LEU A 266 7.91 -0.41 2.02
C LEU A 266 7.68 -1.48 3.10
N LEU A 267 8.70 -2.29 3.43
CA LEU A 267 8.56 -3.42 4.35
C LEU A 267 7.97 -3.04 5.72
N PRO A 268 8.38 -1.93 6.38
CA PRO A 268 7.74 -1.51 7.62
C PRO A 268 6.23 -1.31 7.48
N LEU A 269 5.74 -0.82 6.34
CA LEU A 269 4.32 -0.53 6.14
C LEU A 269 3.50 -1.80 5.95
N ILE A 270 4.02 -2.77 5.19
CA ILE A 270 3.29 -3.99 4.82
C ILE A 270 3.53 -5.17 5.79
N ALA A 271 4.58 -5.14 6.61
CA ALA A 271 4.92 -6.24 7.50
C ALA A 271 4.67 -5.96 8.99
N ASN A 272 4.62 -4.70 9.42
CA ASN A 272 4.39 -4.37 10.84
C ASN A 272 2.91 -4.17 11.14
N ALA A 273 2.41 -4.84 12.18
CA ALA A 273 1.06 -4.67 12.72
C ALA A 273 0.84 -3.27 13.29
N ARG A 274 1.89 -2.58 13.74
CA ARG A 274 1.79 -1.24 14.35
C ARG A 274 1.71 -0.08 13.36
N HIS A 275 1.72 -0.33 12.05
CA HIS A 275 1.69 0.72 11.03
C HIS A 275 0.39 0.71 10.23
N LYS A 276 -0.14 1.91 10.02
CA LYS A 276 -1.24 2.22 9.12
C LYS A 276 -0.83 3.38 8.23
N VAL A 277 -1.46 3.46 7.07
CA VAL A 277 -1.37 4.61 6.18
C VAL A 277 -2.72 5.30 6.17
N VAL A 278 -2.71 6.61 6.47
CA VAL A 278 -3.85 7.49 6.29
C VAL A 278 -3.73 8.11 4.90
N LEU A 279 -4.70 7.87 4.05
CA LEU A 279 -4.75 8.32 2.66
C LEU A 279 -5.76 9.46 2.52
N VAL A 280 -5.42 10.49 1.74
CA VAL A 280 -6.29 11.63 1.45
C VAL A 280 -6.63 11.64 -0.04
N SER A 281 -7.85 11.27 -0.37
CA SER A 281 -8.39 11.27 -1.73
C SER A 281 -9.16 12.56 -2.02
N ASP A 282 -8.87 13.16 -3.18
CA ASP A 282 -9.60 14.30 -3.72
C ASP A 282 -10.34 13.86 -5.00
N PRO A 283 -11.65 14.11 -5.12
CA PRO A 283 -12.41 13.81 -6.33
C PRO A 283 -11.86 14.42 -7.62
N ALA A 284 -11.07 15.50 -7.55
CA ALA A 284 -10.35 16.04 -8.71
C ALA A 284 -9.28 15.07 -9.26
N TRP A 285 -8.87 14.09 -8.44
CA TRP A 285 -7.88 13.06 -8.72
C TRP A 285 -8.47 11.68 -8.41
N PRO A 286 -9.50 11.23 -9.14
CA PRO A 286 -10.33 10.07 -8.76
C PRO A 286 -9.57 8.73 -8.77
N PHE A 287 -8.36 8.74 -9.34
CA PHE A 287 -7.58 7.55 -9.66
C PHE A 287 -6.60 7.13 -8.57
N HIS A 288 -6.23 8.02 -7.65
CA HIS A 288 -5.31 7.71 -6.56
C HIS A 288 -5.44 8.72 -5.40
N PRO A 289 -5.09 8.34 -4.17
CA PRO A 289 -4.96 9.29 -3.09
C PRO A 289 -3.84 10.30 -3.37
N THR A 290 -4.14 11.56 -3.12
CA THR A 290 -3.28 12.72 -3.37
C THR A 290 -2.47 13.17 -2.15
N GLY A 291 -2.68 12.50 -1.01
CA GLY A 291 -1.92 12.74 0.20
C GLY A 291 -1.84 11.47 1.04
N ARG A 292 -0.80 11.39 1.85
CA ARG A 292 -0.59 10.30 2.80
C ARG A 292 -0.05 10.81 4.12
N ALA A 293 -0.33 10.10 5.19
CA ALA A 293 0.38 10.21 6.46
C ALA A 293 0.58 8.82 7.05
N HIS A 294 1.64 8.63 7.83
CA HIS A 294 1.82 7.37 8.56
C HIS A 294 1.21 7.50 9.93
N LEU A 295 0.36 6.55 10.29
CA LEU A 295 -0.21 6.44 11.63
C LEU A 295 0.40 5.21 12.30
N ARG A 296 1.08 5.43 13.42
CA ARG A 296 1.80 4.38 14.13
C ARG A 296 1.21 4.15 15.50
N LEU A 297 1.14 2.89 15.92
CA LEU A 297 0.89 2.52 17.30
C LEU A 297 2.23 2.40 18.04
N LEU A 298 2.43 3.24 19.05
CA LEU A 298 3.64 3.26 19.88
C LEU A 298 3.28 3.19 21.37
N PHE A 299 4.30 3.13 22.22
CA PHE A 299 4.13 3.11 23.66
C PHE A 299 5.03 4.15 24.34
N THR A 300 4.59 4.73 25.46
CA THR A 300 5.46 5.57 26.29
C THR A 300 6.48 4.72 27.03
N ALA A 301 7.74 5.15 27.12
CA ALA A 301 8.76 4.43 27.89
C ALA A 301 8.39 4.37 29.38
N GLU A 302 7.82 5.45 29.90
CA GLU A 302 7.27 5.48 31.26
C GLU A 302 5.88 4.84 31.27
N GLY A 303 5.71 3.75 32.02
CA GLY A 303 4.42 3.08 32.22
C GLY A 303 3.90 2.27 31.03
N ASN A 304 4.65 2.17 29.91
CA ASN A 304 4.30 1.37 28.74
C ASN A 304 2.86 1.63 28.25
N ARG A 305 2.45 2.90 28.18
CA ARG A 305 1.08 3.28 27.80
C ARG A 305 0.96 3.41 26.28
N PRO A 306 -0.06 2.81 25.64
CA PRO A 306 -0.24 2.92 24.20
C PRO A 306 -0.59 4.34 23.78
N LEU A 307 -0.14 4.74 22.60
CA LEU A 307 -0.56 5.97 21.91
C LEU A 307 -0.48 5.80 20.39
N LEU A 308 -1.25 6.62 19.68
CA LEU A 308 -1.10 6.83 18.25
C LEU A 308 -0.07 7.91 17.98
N TRP A 309 0.73 7.77 16.94
CA TRP A 309 1.69 8.76 16.46
C TRP A 309 1.41 9.04 14.98
N LEU A 310 0.99 10.26 14.66
CA LEU A 310 0.79 10.70 13.29
C LEU A 310 2.06 11.39 12.80
N GLU A 311 2.68 10.85 11.77
CA GLU A 311 3.80 11.48 11.06
C GLU A 311 3.30 12.50 10.02
N VAL A 312 4.22 13.26 9.43
CA VAL A 312 3.93 14.30 8.44
C VAL A 312 3.00 13.79 7.34
N VAL A 313 2.06 14.68 7.00
CA VAL A 313 1.23 14.52 5.81
C VAL A 313 2.03 14.91 4.58
N ASN A 314 2.39 13.93 3.77
CA ASN A 314 3.02 14.13 2.49
C ASN A 314 1.96 14.30 1.41
N GLN A 315 2.17 15.26 0.52
CA GLN A 315 1.29 15.53 -0.61
C GLN A 315 1.90 14.96 -1.89
N ASP A 316 1.05 14.46 -2.78
CA ASP A 316 1.46 14.15 -4.15
C ASP A 316 1.90 15.43 -4.88
N PHE A 317 3.04 15.34 -5.57
CA PHE A 317 3.68 16.47 -6.26
C PHE A 317 2.88 16.91 -7.48
N VAL A 318 2.14 15.98 -8.10
CA VAL A 318 1.31 16.24 -9.28
C VAL A 318 0.02 16.93 -8.88
N ALA A 319 -0.50 16.68 -7.68
CA ALA A 319 -1.85 17.09 -7.30
C ALA A 319 -2.03 18.59 -7.05
N GLN A 320 -0.95 19.36 -6.79
CA GLN A 320 -0.97 20.81 -6.50
C GLN A 320 -2.15 21.28 -5.61
N VAL A 321 -2.35 20.62 -4.47
CA VAL A 321 -3.48 20.88 -3.54
C VAL A 321 -3.08 21.75 -2.35
N ASP A 322 -4.08 22.29 -1.63
CA ASP A 322 -3.85 23.06 -0.40
C ASP A 322 -3.40 22.13 0.75
N SER A 323 -2.09 22.16 1.03
CA SER A 323 -1.46 21.34 2.06
C SER A 323 -2.06 21.53 3.46
N ARG A 324 -2.57 22.73 3.81
CA ARG A 324 -3.16 22.98 5.13
C ARG A 324 -4.42 22.15 5.33
N ARG A 325 -5.24 22.06 4.29
CA ARG A 325 -6.49 21.31 4.32
C ARG A 325 -6.24 19.80 4.43
N TYR A 326 -5.18 19.31 3.80
CA TYR A 326 -4.78 17.90 3.88
C TYR A 326 -4.29 17.53 5.27
N ILE A 327 -3.44 18.39 5.85
CA ILE A 327 -2.96 18.26 7.22
C ILE A 327 -4.14 18.28 8.18
N GLU A 328 -5.06 19.23 8.06
CA GLU A 328 -6.26 19.27 8.89
C GLU A 328 -7.09 17.98 8.79
N SER A 329 -7.31 17.50 7.56
CA SER A 329 -8.13 16.30 7.33
C SER A 329 -7.50 15.05 7.96
N ALA A 330 -6.18 14.87 7.82
CA ALA A 330 -5.45 13.76 8.44
C ALA A 330 -5.42 13.86 9.97
N VAL A 331 -5.23 15.07 10.53
CA VAL A 331 -5.27 15.28 12.00
C VAL A 331 -6.66 14.98 12.55
N ARG A 332 -7.73 15.45 11.90
CA ARG A 332 -9.12 15.11 12.28
C ARG A 332 -9.36 13.60 12.26
N HIS A 333 -8.91 12.93 11.21
CA HIS A 333 -9.02 11.49 11.08
C HIS A 333 -8.30 10.74 12.22
N ALA A 334 -7.06 11.13 12.52
CA ALA A 334 -6.28 10.52 13.60
C ALA A 334 -6.90 10.79 14.99
N ILE A 335 -7.49 11.97 15.22
CA ILE A 335 -8.24 12.28 16.46
C ILE A 335 -9.44 11.35 16.60
N LEU A 336 -10.20 11.15 15.52
CA LEU A 336 -11.36 10.24 15.53
C LEU A 336 -10.93 8.79 15.80
N LYS A 337 -9.83 8.33 15.21
CA LYS A 337 -9.27 7.00 15.52
C LYS A 337 -8.87 6.89 17.00
N SER A 338 -8.18 7.90 17.52
CA SER A 338 -7.76 8.02 18.91
C SER A 338 -8.95 7.96 19.87
N ASP A 339 -10.04 8.68 19.57
CA ASP A 339 -11.28 8.64 20.33
C ASP A 339 -11.93 7.25 20.33
N ARG A 340 -12.03 6.59 19.17
CA ARG A 340 -12.60 5.24 19.05
C ARG A 340 -11.81 4.19 19.82
N MET A 341 -10.48 4.29 19.81
CA MET A 341 -9.59 3.40 20.55
C MET A 341 -9.52 3.75 22.04
N GLY A 342 -9.82 4.99 22.42
CA GLY A 342 -9.62 5.50 23.78
C GLY A 342 -8.14 5.55 24.18
N ILE A 343 -7.24 5.78 23.23
CA ILE A 343 -5.80 5.97 23.49
C ILE A 343 -5.32 7.34 23.01
N PRO A 344 -4.35 7.99 23.68
CA PRO A 344 -3.86 9.30 23.27
C PRO A 344 -3.32 9.33 21.83
N LEU A 345 -3.44 10.49 21.18
CA LEU A 345 -2.79 10.79 19.90
C LEU A 345 -1.62 11.73 20.13
N SER A 346 -0.50 11.41 19.50
CA SER A 346 0.69 12.22 19.45
C SER A 346 0.85 12.84 18.08
N LEU A 347 1.16 14.13 18.07
CA LEU A 347 1.36 14.96 16.89
C LEU A 347 2.69 15.73 17.04
N GLU A 348 3.22 16.22 15.93
CA GLU A 348 4.35 17.14 15.99
C GLU A 348 4.01 18.46 16.70
N SER A 349 5.03 19.07 17.30
CA SER A 349 4.87 20.28 18.13
C SER A 349 4.20 21.44 17.41
N HIS A 350 4.45 21.60 16.10
CA HIS A 350 3.92 22.70 15.30
C HIS A 350 2.41 22.57 15.00
N LEU A 351 1.82 21.39 15.23
CA LEU A 351 0.40 21.12 15.01
C LEU A 351 -0.49 21.45 16.22
N GLU A 352 0.08 22.00 17.31
CA GLU A 352 -0.67 22.31 18.54
C GLU A 352 -1.90 23.19 18.30
N SER A 353 -1.71 24.28 17.55
CA SER A 353 -2.78 25.25 17.26
C SER A 353 -3.90 24.61 16.43
N LEU A 354 -3.52 23.81 15.42
CA LEU A 354 -4.47 23.09 14.58
C LEU A 354 -5.23 22.01 15.37
N ALA A 355 -4.54 21.21 16.16
CA ALA A 355 -5.17 20.21 17.01
C ALA A 355 -6.16 20.87 17.98
N SER A 356 -5.76 21.98 18.60
CA SER A 356 -6.59 22.75 19.53
C SER A 356 -7.80 23.41 18.85
N SER A 357 -7.69 23.83 17.59
CA SER A 357 -8.83 24.39 16.86
C SER A 357 -9.83 23.31 16.42
N ILE A 358 -9.34 22.09 16.15
CA ILE A 358 -10.18 20.94 15.83
C ILE A 358 -10.97 20.47 17.06
N VAL A 359 -10.32 20.40 18.22
CA VAL A 359 -10.93 19.90 19.46
C VAL A 359 -11.43 21.07 20.29
N SER A 360 -12.73 21.33 20.29
CA SER A 360 -13.35 22.44 21.03
C SER A 360 -13.35 22.27 22.56
N ARG A 361 -12.39 21.52 23.13
CA ARG A 361 -12.33 21.12 24.53
C ARG A 361 -11.06 21.64 25.21
N PRO A 362 -11.19 22.44 26.28
CA PRO A 362 -10.05 22.93 27.06
C PRO A 362 -9.18 21.78 27.59
N ASN A 363 -7.86 21.98 27.62
CA ASN A 363 -6.86 21.07 28.22
C ASN A 363 -6.79 19.64 27.63
N SER A 364 -7.46 19.36 26.51
CA SER A 364 -7.38 18.07 25.82
C SER A 364 -6.10 17.92 24.99
N VAL A 365 -5.45 19.04 24.66
CA VAL A 365 -4.21 19.14 23.91
C VAL A 365 -3.15 19.76 24.82
N LYS A 366 -1.97 19.14 24.90
CA LYS A 366 -0.85 19.63 25.69
C LYS A 366 0.50 19.29 25.07
N GLN A 367 1.48 20.15 25.28
CA GLN A 367 2.87 19.85 24.99
C GLN A 367 3.39 18.82 26.00
N VAL A 368 4.13 17.82 25.51
CA VAL A 368 4.82 16.82 26.33
C VAL A 368 6.23 16.60 25.80
N GLN A 369 7.10 16.09 26.66
CA GLN A 369 8.44 15.66 26.30
C GLN A 369 8.75 14.35 27.01
N ASP A 370 8.63 13.25 26.28
CA ASP A 370 8.87 11.91 26.80
C ASP A 370 9.52 11.02 25.73
N LYS A 371 9.92 9.82 26.14
CA LYS A 371 10.51 8.82 25.27
C LYS A 371 9.45 7.83 24.80
N LEU A 372 9.55 7.42 23.55
CA LEU A 372 8.67 6.44 22.92
C LEU A 372 9.39 5.12 22.75
N VAL A 373 8.65 4.03 22.84
CA VAL A 373 9.13 2.66 22.66
C VAL A 373 8.74 2.18 21.27
N LEU A 374 9.73 1.80 20.49
CA LEU A 374 9.56 1.10 19.24
C LEU A 374 9.84 -0.37 19.50
N ARG A 375 8.81 -1.21 19.38
CA ARG A 375 8.96 -2.67 19.51
C ARG A 375 9.63 -3.25 18.25
N PRO A 376 10.19 -4.47 18.30
CA PRO A 376 10.83 -5.07 17.12
C PRO A 376 9.95 -4.98 15.86
N SER A 377 10.54 -4.73 14.70
CA SER A 377 9.89 -4.86 13.40
C SER A 377 9.88 -6.33 12.97
N LYS A 378 9.03 -6.70 11.99
CA LYS A 378 9.04 -8.07 11.44
C LYS A 378 10.27 -8.26 10.57
N ALA A 379 11.36 -8.59 11.26
CA ALA A 379 12.59 -9.19 10.77
C ALA A 379 13.54 -8.34 9.91
N VAL A 380 13.28 -7.08 9.57
CA VAL A 380 14.31 -6.31 8.86
C VAL A 380 14.33 -4.83 9.20
N VAL A 381 13.48 -4.00 8.61
CA VAL A 381 13.69 -2.55 8.58
C VAL A 381 12.62 -1.83 9.40
N GLU A 382 13.02 -0.73 10.02
CA GLU A 382 12.14 0.36 10.44
C GLU A 382 12.59 1.63 9.71
N ALA A 383 11.64 2.48 9.34
CA ALA A 383 11.88 3.73 8.64
C ALA A 383 11.08 4.82 9.35
N SER A 384 11.72 5.87 9.85
CA SER A 384 11.05 7.06 10.41
C SER A 384 12.06 8.18 10.59
N ASP A 385 11.77 9.33 10.00
CA ASP A 385 12.59 10.55 10.16
C ASP A 385 12.31 11.29 11.47
N TYR A 386 11.29 10.88 12.22
CA TYR A 386 10.77 11.64 13.36
C TYR A 386 11.02 10.96 14.71
N LEU A 387 11.16 9.64 14.73
CA LEU A 387 11.35 8.88 15.96
C LEU A 387 12.82 8.73 16.35
N SER A 388 13.74 8.87 15.39
CA SER A 388 15.18 8.78 15.62
C SER A 388 15.96 9.57 14.57
N HIS A 389 17.29 9.62 14.70
CA HIS A 389 18.19 10.18 13.68
C HIS A 389 18.55 9.15 12.58
N LYS A 390 17.97 7.94 12.64
CA LYS A 390 18.23 6.86 11.69
C LYS A 390 17.19 6.93 10.57
N HIS A 391 17.65 6.81 9.33
CA HIS A 391 16.82 6.54 8.16
C HIS A 391 17.08 5.08 7.75
N ASP A 392 16.02 4.28 7.64
CA ASP A 392 16.03 2.83 7.39
C ASP A 392 17.07 2.06 8.21
N TRP A 393 16.63 1.40 9.28
CA TRP A 393 17.56 0.63 10.09
C TRP A 393 17.01 -0.71 10.52
N VAL A 394 17.95 -1.60 10.86
CA VAL A 394 17.62 -2.92 11.38
C VAL A 394 17.01 -2.78 12.77
N GLN A 395 15.75 -3.18 12.93
CA GLN A 395 15.05 -3.07 14.22
C GLN A 395 14.59 -4.43 14.76
N LEU A 396 15.55 -5.28 15.12
CA LEU A 396 15.29 -6.63 15.64
C LEU A 396 14.97 -6.69 17.14
N SER A 397 15.20 -5.59 17.86
CA SER A 397 14.97 -5.49 19.30
C SER A 397 14.13 -4.26 19.63
N THR A 398 13.61 -4.22 20.86
CA THR A 398 12.94 -3.03 21.37
C THR A 398 13.94 -1.88 21.44
N GLU A 399 13.57 -0.73 20.88
CA GLU A 399 14.31 0.51 20.95
C GLU A 399 13.51 1.57 21.70
N VAL A 400 14.21 2.51 22.31
CA VAL A 400 13.61 3.66 23.00
C VAL A 400 14.15 4.93 22.36
N SER A 401 13.26 5.79 21.89
CA SER A 401 13.65 7.07 21.30
C SER A 401 14.36 7.97 22.32
N PRO A 402 15.11 8.98 21.86
CA PRO A 402 15.36 10.17 22.67
C PRO A 402 14.04 10.79 23.16
N ALA A 403 14.11 11.71 24.12
CA ALA A 403 12.92 12.43 24.55
C ALA A 403 12.48 13.39 23.42
N ILE A 404 11.28 13.20 22.89
CA ILE A 404 10.75 13.97 21.75
C ILE A 404 9.75 15.00 22.28
N ARG A 405 9.93 16.26 21.89
CA ARG A 405 8.94 17.31 22.16
C ARG A 405 7.80 17.20 21.16
N ARG A 406 6.58 17.02 21.65
CA ARG A 406 5.41 16.69 20.84
C ARG A 406 4.14 17.19 21.49
N VAL A 407 3.07 17.24 20.70
CA VAL A 407 1.72 17.53 21.17
C VAL A 407 1.01 16.23 21.47
N LEU A 408 0.38 16.15 22.64
CA LEU A 408 -0.45 15.03 23.05
C LEU A 408 -1.91 15.48 23.12
N TYR A 409 -2.74 14.89 22.27
CA TYR A 409 -4.18 14.88 22.41
C TYR A 409 -4.60 13.69 23.31
N THR A 410 -5.43 13.95 24.32
CA THR A 410 -5.97 12.92 25.20
C THR A 410 -7.48 12.76 24.96
N PRO A 411 -7.95 11.60 24.46
CA PRO A 411 -9.37 11.37 24.26
C PRO A 411 -10.09 11.37 25.62
N GLN A 412 -11.31 11.88 25.64
CA GLN A 412 -12.16 11.68 26.82
C GLN A 412 -12.85 10.33 26.67
N LEU A 413 -12.52 9.41 27.56
CA LEU A 413 -13.31 8.20 27.73
C LEU A 413 -14.72 8.65 28.10
N LYS A 414 -15.68 8.51 27.18
CA LYS A 414 -17.10 8.68 27.52
C LYS A 414 -17.35 7.79 28.73
N SER A 415 -17.75 8.39 29.84
CA SER A 415 -18.00 7.69 31.09
C SER A 415 -19.17 6.72 30.90
N LYS A 416 -18.93 5.51 30.39
CA LYS A 416 -19.89 4.39 30.23
C LYS A 416 -21.37 4.81 30.08
N GLU A 417 -21.67 5.76 29.20
CA GLU A 417 -23.03 5.96 28.72
C GLU A 417 -23.13 5.20 27.41
N ALA A 418 -24.14 4.34 27.33
CA ALA A 418 -24.36 3.38 26.27
C ALA A 418 -24.18 4.03 24.88
N PRO A 419 -23.58 3.32 23.91
CA PRO A 419 -23.30 3.89 22.60
C PRO A 419 -24.60 4.35 21.95
N ALA A 420 -24.71 5.66 21.75
CA ALA A 420 -25.68 6.23 20.84
C ALA A 420 -25.33 5.76 19.44
N ASP A 421 -26.34 5.14 18.81
CA ASP A 421 -26.36 4.69 17.43
C ASP A 421 -25.88 5.83 16.51
N PHE A 422 -24.66 5.73 15.98
CA PHE A 422 -24.18 6.66 14.96
C PHE A 422 -24.79 6.18 13.65
N GLY A 423 -25.88 6.85 13.27
CA GLY A 423 -26.67 6.55 12.10
C GLY A 423 -25.81 6.31 10.85
N GLN A 424 -26.16 5.23 10.16
CA GLN A 424 -25.95 5.06 8.73
C GLN A 424 -26.47 6.32 8.04
N GLY A 425 -25.57 7.19 7.61
CA GLY A 425 -25.92 8.25 6.67
C GLY A 425 -26.13 7.60 5.32
N ASP A 426 -27.32 7.82 4.76
CA ASP A 426 -27.73 7.33 3.44
C ASP A 426 -26.67 7.62 2.37
N LEU A 427 -26.46 6.61 1.52
CA LEU A 427 -25.55 6.53 0.37
C LEU A 427 -25.79 7.60 -0.69
#